data_AF-A0AAU3UG32-F1
#
_entry.id   AF-A0AAU3UG32-F1
#
_cell.length_a   1.000
_cell.length_b   1.000
_cell.length_c   1.000
_cell.angle_alpha   90.00
_cell.angle_beta   90.00
_cell.angle_gamma   90.00
#
_symmetry.space_group_name_H-M   'P 1'
#
loop_
_entity.id
_entity.type
_entity.pdbx_description
1 polymer ?
#
loop_
_entity_poly.entity_id
_entity_poly.type
_entity_poly.pdbx_seq_one_letter_code
_entity_poly.pdbx_strand_id
1 'polypeptide(L)'
;MPRAGLSRPDVVAAGATLADEVGFANLALGPLAARLGVRTPSLYKHIESLADLQHSIAALAMTELDQRVRDAMHGCSGSAALSAFATSFRDYVVAHPGRYAATVGEPFTGPEDPLLHAGSRVLQSMEAVLRGYGIDENEMIHALRTLRCTFHGFATLQSSDGFQWSDDSDDSFEWMIRFLDRGLGEIGSH
;
A
#
# COMPACT_ATOMS: atom_id res chain seq x y z
N MET A 1 -26.44 27.23 -0.49
CA MET A 1 -25.06 27.41 -1.00
C MET A 1 -24.86 26.48 -2.18
N PRO A 2 -24.24 26.92 -3.30
CA PRO A 2 -23.95 26.00 -4.40
C PRO A 2 -22.92 24.99 -3.88
N ARG A 3 -23.21 23.68 -4.00
CA ARG A 3 -22.26 22.63 -3.64
C ARG A 3 -20.98 22.87 -4.44
N ALA A 4 -19.82 22.90 -3.77
CA ALA A 4 -18.54 22.80 -4.46
C ALA A 4 -18.64 21.64 -5.46
N GLY A 5 -18.31 21.92 -6.72
CA GLY A 5 -18.45 20.93 -7.78
C GLY A 5 -17.63 19.69 -7.46
N LEU A 6 -18.20 18.51 -7.71
CA LEU A 6 -17.50 17.23 -7.59
C LEU A 6 -16.23 17.28 -8.46
N SER A 7 -15.09 16.81 -7.95
CA SER A 7 -13.83 16.71 -8.69
C SER A 7 -13.38 15.25 -8.81
N ARG A 8 -12.41 14.97 -9.70
CA ARG A 8 -11.81 13.63 -9.81
C ARG A 8 -11.17 13.15 -8.50
N PRO A 9 -10.37 13.96 -7.78
CA PRO A 9 -9.89 13.59 -6.46
C PRO A 9 -11.01 13.21 -5.47
N ASP A 10 -12.13 13.93 -5.45
CA ASP A 10 -13.26 13.60 -4.57
C ASP A 10 -13.88 12.23 -4.91
N VAL A 11 -14.03 11.93 -6.20
CA VAL A 11 -14.56 10.64 -6.68
C VAL A 11 -13.61 9.49 -6.32
N VAL A 12 -12.30 9.68 -6.51
CA VAL A 12 -11.28 8.66 -6.18
C VAL A 12 -11.22 8.42 -4.67
N ALA A 13 -11.21 9.48 -3.85
CA ALA A 13 -11.20 9.36 -2.40
C ALA A 13 -12.46 8.65 -1.85
N ALA A 14 -13.64 9.00 -2.39
CA ALA A 14 -14.88 8.32 -2.04
C ALA A 14 -14.90 6.86 -2.51
N GLY A 15 -14.32 6.58 -3.69
CA GLY A 15 -14.15 5.22 -4.21
C GLY A 15 -13.22 4.37 -3.36
N ALA A 16 -12.08 4.92 -2.93
CA ALA A 16 -11.13 4.25 -2.04
C ALA A 16 -11.76 3.94 -0.68
N THR A 17 -12.48 4.90 -0.10
CA THR A 17 -13.20 4.70 1.17
C THR A 17 -14.29 3.63 1.02
N LEU A 18 -15.04 3.64 -0.08
CA LEU A 18 -16.03 2.62 -0.36
C LEU A 18 -15.37 1.24 -0.53
N ALA A 19 -14.23 1.14 -1.22
CA ALA A 19 -13.49 -0.11 -1.38
C ALA A 19 -13.04 -0.70 -0.04
N ASP A 20 -12.61 0.14 0.91
CA ASP A 20 -12.26 -0.31 2.27
C ASP A 20 -13.48 -0.86 3.03
N GLU A 21 -14.67 -0.28 2.83
CA GLU A 21 -15.90 -0.69 3.53
C GLU A 21 -16.55 -1.94 2.95
N VAL A 22 -16.60 -2.07 1.62
CA VAL A 22 -17.33 -3.18 0.95
C VAL A 22 -16.40 -4.26 0.40
N GLY A 23 -15.09 -4.04 0.46
CA GLY A 23 -14.09 -4.85 -0.22
C GLY A 23 -13.92 -4.44 -1.69
N PHE A 24 -12.67 -4.42 -2.15
CA PHE A 24 -12.32 -3.96 -3.50
C PHE A 24 -13.06 -4.67 -4.63
N ALA A 25 -13.25 -5.99 -4.52
CA ALA A 25 -13.98 -6.79 -5.50
C ALA A 25 -15.46 -6.40 -5.64
N ASN A 26 -16.04 -5.75 -4.63
CA ASN A 26 -17.43 -5.31 -4.62
C ASN A 26 -17.58 -3.82 -4.97
N LEU A 27 -16.49 -3.13 -5.32
CA LEU A 27 -16.52 -1.72 -5.70
C LEU A 27 -17.36 -1.53 -6.98
N ALA A 28 -18.36 -0.66 -6.92
CA ALA A 28 -19.24 -0.38 -8.06
C ALA A 28 -19.66 1.10 -8.13
N LEU A 29 -19.89 1.59 -9.36
CA LEU A 29 -20.22 3.00 -9.61
C LEU A 29 -21.59 3.42 -9.07
N GLY A 30 -22.55 2.49 -8.97
CA GLY A 30 -23.88 2.78 -8.41
C GLY A 30 -23.83 3.17 -6.92
N PRO A 31 -23.31 2.30 -6.04
CA PRO A 31 -23.09 2.63 -4.63
C PRO A 31 -22.22 3.87 -4.43
N LEU A 32 -21.17 4.05 -5.24
CA LEU A 32 -20.33 5.26 -5.20
C LEU A 32 -21.12 6.53 -5.53
N ALA A 33 -21.94 6.52 -6.58
CA ALA A 33 -22.77 7.66 -6.95
C ALA A 33 -23.78 8.01 -5.84
N ALA A 34 -24.39 6.99 -5.23
CA ALA A 34 -25.30 7.15 -4.10
C ALA A 34 -24.59 7.81 -2.90
N ARG A 35 -23.37 7.36 -2.57
CA ARG A 35 -22.54 7.95 -1.51
C ARG A 35 -22.24 9.43 -1.75
N LEU A 36 -21.92 9.78 -3.00
CA LEU A 36 -21.62 11.15 -3.41
C LEU A 36 -22.87 12.02 -3.59
N GLY A 37 -24.08 11.45 -3.48
CA GLY A 37 -25.34 12.15 -3.68
C GLY A 37 -25.55 12.62 -5.12
N VAL A 38 -24.98 11.91 -6.09
CA VAL A 38 -25.09 12.19 -7.53
C VAL A 38 -25.68 10.99 -8.28
N ARG A 39 -26.04 11.18 -9.56
CA ARG A 39 -26.43 10.05 -10.42
C ARG A 39 -25.18 9.43 -11.04
N THR A 40 -25.19 8.12 -11.29
CA THR A 40 -24.06 7.40 -11.91
C THR A 40 -23.52 8.08 -13.17
N PRO A 41 -24.35 8.60 -14.11
CA PRO A 41 -23.84 9.32 -15.28
C PRO A 41 -23.01 10.57 -14.96
N SER A 42 -23.18 11.17 -13.78
CA SER A 42 -22.38 12.33 -13.35
C SER A 42 -20.95 11.98 -13.00
N LEU A 43 -20.66 10.72 -12.62
CA LEU A 43 -19.30 10.27 -12.32
C LEU A 43 -18.41 10.27 -13.57
N TYR A 44 -18.97 10.00 -14.75
CA TYR A 44 -18.21 9.95 -16.00
C TYR A 44 -17.63 11.31 -16.46
N LYS A 45 -17.97 12.40 -15.77
CA LYS A 45 -17.31 13.70 -15.94
C LYS A 45 -15.91 13.74 -15.28
N HIS A 46 -15.60 12.75 -14.45
CA HIS A 46 -14.41 12.71 -13.60
C HIS A 46 -13.58 11.44 -13.80
N ILE A 47 -14.22 10.35 -14.22
CA ILE A 47 -13.60 9.06 -14.51
C ILE A 47 -14.09 8.52 -15.85
N GLU A 48 -13.25 7.74 -16.54
CA GLU A 48 -13.61 7.16 -17.83
C GLU A 48 -14.40 5.86 -17.69
N SER A 49 -14.11 5.09 -16.63
CA SER A 49 -14.71 3.78 -16.38
C SER A 49 -14.52 3.35 -14.91
N LEU A 50 -15.07 2.18 -14.54
CA LEU A 50 -14.75 1.55 -13.25
C LEU A 50 -13.26 1.17 -13.17
N ALA A 51 -12.66 0.72 -14.27
CA ALA A 51 -11.23 0.40 -14.33
C ALA A 51 -10.36 1.65 -14.13
N ASP A 52 -10.73 2.78 -14.73
CA ASP A 52 -10.05 4.08 -14.51
C ASP A 52 -10.11 4.52 -13.03
N LEU A 53 -11.26 4.30 -12.37
CA LEU A 53 -11.40 4.52 -10.94
C LEU A 53 -10.52 3.57 -10.12
N GLN A 54 -10.52 2.27 -10.42
CA GLN A 54 -9.71 1.26 -9.74
C GLN A 54 -8.22 1.57 -9.83
N HIS A 55 -7.74 1.91 -11.03
CA HIS A 55 -6.36 2.33 -11.27
C HIS A 55 -6.02 3.62 -10.50
N SER A 56 -6.93 4.59 -10.47
CA SER A 56 -6.74 5.83 -9.70
C SER A 56 -6.70 5.59 -8.19
N ILE A 57 -7.48 4.62 -7.68
CA ILE A 57 -7.43 4.19 -6.28
C ILE A 57 -6.09 3.52 -5.98
N ALA A 58 -5.57 2.68 -6.89
CA ALA A 58 -4.26 2.07 -6.73
C ALA A 58 -3.14 3.12 -6.64
N ALA A 59 -3.16 4.12 -7.53
CA ALA A 59 -2.20 5.22 -7.52
C ALA A 59 -2.30 6.07 -6.24
N LEU A 60 -3.52 6.35 -5.78
CA LEU A 60 -3.76 7.01 -4.50
C LEU A 60 -3.17 6.18 -3.35
N ALA A 61 -3.44 4.88 -3.31
CA ALA A 61 -3.03 4.03 -2.22
C ALA A 61 -1.50 3.93 -2.10
N MET A 62 -0.81 3.75 -3.24
CA MET A 62 0.66 3.77 -3.26
C MET A 62 1.22 5.14 -2.87
N THR A 63 0.55 6.25 -3.22
CA THR A 63 0.99 7.60 -2.81
C THR A 63 0.84 7.83 -1.32
N GLU A 64 -0.25 7.38 -0.71
CA GLU A 64 -0.47 7.48 0.74
C GLU A 64 0.52 6.60 1.51
N LEU A 65 0.72 5.35 1.07
CA LEU A 65 1.68 4.41 1.67
C LEU A 65 3.10 4.97 1.62
N ASP A 66 3.51 5.48 0.46
CA ASP A 66 4.78 6.14 0.22
C ASP A 66 5.05 7.30 1.20
N GLN A 67 4.05 8.17 1.39
CA GLN A 67 4.15 9.27 2.36
C GLN A 67 4.33 8.75 3.79
N ARG A 68 3.47 7.81 4.23
CA ARG A 68 3.54 7.27 5.59
C ARG A 68 4.86 6.56 5.88
N VAL A 69 5.37 5.80 4.92
CA VAL A 69 6.64 5.08 5.06
C VAL A 69 7.80 6.06 5.17
N ARG A 70 7.88 7.06 4.29
CA ARG A 70 8.95 8.07 4.34
C ARG A 70 8.95 8.85 5.65
N ASP A 71 7.78 9.27 6.11
CA ASP A 71 7.66 10.01 7.36
C ASP A 71 8.11 9.16 8.55
N ALA A 72 7.71 7.87 8.59
CA ALA A 72 8.09 6.94 9.65
C ALA A 72 9.59 6.62 9.65
N MET A 73 10.21 6.54 8.47
CA MET A 73 11.64 6.22 8.34
C MET A 73 12.57 7.41 8.57
N HIS A 74 12.05 8.63 8.68
CA HIS A 74 12.87 9.83 8.79
C HIS A 74 13.75 9.76 10.06
N GLY A 75 15.08 9.77 9.85
CA GLY A 75 16.07 9.74 10.92
C GLY A 75 16.40 8.34 11.44
N CYS A 76 15.80 7.30 10.85
CA CYS A 76 16.08 5.91 11.18
C CYS A 76 17.18 5.33 10.28
N SER A 77 17.91 4.32 10.79
CA SER A 77 18.87 3.52 10.04
C SER A 77 18.88 2.07 10.54
N GLY A 78 19.41 1.14 9.74
CA GLY A 78 19.51 -0.28 10.08
C GLY A 78 18.18 -0.89 10.55
N SER A 79 18.22 -1.60 11.68
CA SER A 79 17.06 -2.27 12.28
C SER A 79 15.90 -1.32 12.64
N ALA A 80 16.20 -0.07 13.02
CA ALA A 80 15.19 0.93 13.28
C ALA A 80 14.45 1.34 12.00
N ALA A 81 15.16 1.47 10.87
CA ALA A 81 14.54 1.78 9.58
C ALA A 81 13.69 0.60 9.06
N LEU A 82 14.15 -0.63 9.24
CA LEU A 82 13.38 -1.84 8.93
C LEU A 82 12.08 -1.88 9.74
N SER A 83 12.17 -1.65 11.05
CA SER A 83 11.01 -1.66 11.95
C SER A 83 10.01 -0.56 11.61
N ALA A 84 10.49 0.66 11.33
CA ALA A 84 9.66 1.79 10.95
C ALA A 84 8.94 1.55 9.61
N PHE A 85 9.66 1.04 8.60
CA PHE A 85 9.07 0.64 7.32
C PHE A 85 7.98 -0.41 7.52
N ALA A 86 8.32 -1.51 8.21
CA ALA A 86 7.45 -2.66 8.39
C ALA A 86 6.14 -2.27 9.08
N THR A 87 6.24 -1.54 10.19
CA THR A 87 5.10 -1.10 10.98
C THR A 87 4.20 -0.16 10.18
N SER A 88 4.78 0.88 9.56
CA SER A 88 4.00 1.84 8.74
C SER A 88 3.30 1.16 7.56
N PHE A 89 3.96 0.21 6.90
CA PHE A 89 3.37 -0.57 5.82
C PHE A 89 2.22 -1.45 6.32
N ARG A 90 2.42 -2.20 7.41
CA ARG A 90 1.38 -3.04 8.03
C ARG A 90 0.17 -2.21 8.41
N ASP A 91 0.38 -1.11 9.14
CA ASP A 91 -0.68 -0.23 9.62
C ASP A 91 -1.50 0.35 8.46
N TYR A 92 -0.84 0.73 7.36
CA TYR A 92 -1.52 1.20 6.16
C TYR A 92 -2.45 0.12 5.57
N VAL A 93 -1.93 -1.10 5.39
CA VAL A 93 -2.68 -2.21 4.78
C VAL A 93 -3.86 -2.64 5.67
N VAL A 94 -3.64 -2.72 6.98
CA VAL A 94 -4.69 -3.09 7.96
C VAL A 94 -5.76 -2.01 8.04
N ALA A 95 -5.38 -0.73 8.04
CA ALA A 95 -6.34 0.38 8.08
C ALA A 95 -7.11 0.56 6.77
N HIS A 96 -6.53 0.16 5.64
CA HIS A 96 -7.10 0.40 4.31
C HIS A 96 -6.98 -0.82 3.37
N PRO A 97 -7.63 -1.96 3.72
CA PRO A 97 -7.47 -3.21 2.99
C PRO A 97 -8.01 -3.14 1.55
N GLY A 98 -9.09 -2.39 1.32
CA GLY A 98 -9.73 -2.31 0.02
C GLY A 98 -8.93 -1.48 -0.98
N ARG A 99 -8.47 -0.29 -0.59
CA ARG A 99 -7.62 0.52 -1.47
C ARG A 99 -6.26 -0.12 -1.69
N TYR A 100 -5.69 -0.80 -0.69
CA TYR A 100 -4.44 -1.53 -0.87
C TYR A 100 -4.61 -2.71 -1.84
N ALA A 101 -5.72 -3.44 -1.75
CA ALA A 101 -6.04 -4.52 -2.69
C ALA A 101 -6.10 -4.04 -4.15
N ALA A 102 -6.50 -2.78 -4.40
CA ALA A 102 -6.47 -2.20 -5.74
C ALA A 102 -5.07 -2.15 -6.36
N THR A 103 -4.02 -2.17 -5.55
CA THR A 103 -2.62 -2.12 -6.03
C THR A 103 -2.09 -3.50 -6.44
N VAL A 104 -2.77 -4.58 -6.02
CA VAL A 104 -2.27 -5.94 -6.16
C VAL A 104 -2.58 -6.46 -7.57
N GLY A 105 -1.55 -6.53 -8.40
CA GLY A 105 -1.67 -7.03 -9.78
C GLY A 105 -2.18 -5.99 -10.79
N GLU A 106 -2.35 -4.74 -10.38
CA GLU A 106 -2.72 -3.65 -11.26
C GLU A 106 -1.58 -3.34 -12.24
N PRO A 107 -1.83 -3.39 -13.56
CA PRO A 107 -0.79 -3.12 -14.56
C PRO A 107 -0.47 -1.62 -14.64
N PHE A 108 0.78 -1.30 -14.95
CA PHE A 108 1.15 0.06 -15.31
C PHE A 108 0.70 0.39 -16.73
N THR A 109 0.26 1.62 -16.93
CA THR A 109 -0.30 2.13 -18.19
C THR A 109 0.75 2.82 -19.07
N GLY A 110 1.95 3.09 -18.55
CA GLY A 110 3.07 3.66 -19.29
C GLY A 110 4.12 4.32 -18.39
N PRO A 111 5.13 4.99 -18.97
CA PRO A 111 6.19 5.66 -18.21
C PRO A 111 5.70 6.79 -17.31
N GLU A 112 4.64 7.50 -17.72
CA GLU A 112 4.08 8.65 -16.99
C GLU A 112 2.98 8.24 -15.99
N ASP A 113 2.82 6.94 -15.75
CA ASP A 113 1.78 6.41 -14.89
C ASP A 113 2.00 6.85 -13.41
N PRO A 114 1.04 7.54 -12.78
CA PRO A 114 1.11 7.89 -11.36
C PRO A 114 1.31 6.69 -10.42
N LEU A 115 0.72 5.52 -10.74
CA LEU A 115 0.88 4.29 -9.97
C LEU A 115 2.32 3.78 -10.06
N LEU A 116 2.93 3.79 -11.24
CA LEU A 116 4.35 3.43 -11.42
C LEU A 116 5.25 4.34 -10.59
N HIS A 117 5.03 5.66 -10.68
CA HIS A 117 5.80 6.64 -9.93
C HIS A 117 5.65 6.44 -8.41
N ALA A 118 4.44 6.24 -7.91
CA ALA A 118 4.19 6.04 -6.48
C ALA A 118 4.75 4.71 -5.97
N GLY A 119 4.50 3.62 -6.69
CA GLY A 119 5.04 2.29 -6.37
C GLY A 119 6.58 2.27 -6.36
N SER A 120 7.21 3.00 -7.30
CA SER A 120 8.68 3.13 -7.34
C SER A 120 9.24 3.80 -6.10
N ARG A 121 8.56 4.80 -5.53
CA ARG A 121 9.03 5.48 -4.29
C ARG A 121 8.90 4.61 -3.05
N VAL A 122 7.89 3.74 -2.98
CA VAL A 122 7.78 2.71 -1.93
C VAL A 122 8.95 1.71 -2.06
N LEU A 123 9.26 1.25 -3.28
CA LEU A 123 10.39 0.36 -3.54
C LEU A 123 11.73 1.01 -3.18
N GLN A 124 11.93 2.29 -3.50
CA GLN A 124 13.12 3.06 -3.10
C GLN A 124 13.28 3.13 -1.58
N SER A 125 12.18 3.20 -0.83
CA SER A 125 12.21 3.18 0.63
C SER A 125 12.67 1.80 1.16
N MET A 126 12.16 0.70 0.60
CA MET A 126 12.65 -0.65 0.90
C MET A 126 14.13 -0.81 0.55
N GLU A 127 14.54 -0.30 -0.62
CA GLU A 127 15.92 -0.34 -1.08
C GLU A 127 16.86 0.45 -0.15
N ALA A 128 16.41 1.59 0.37
CA ALA A 128 17.16 2.37 1.36
C ALA A 128 17.36 1.60 2.67
N VAL A 129 16.34 0.86 3.14
CA VAL A 129 16.49 -0.05 4.28
C VAL A 129 17.56 -1.10 3.97
N LEU A 130 17.45 -1.79 2.84
CA LEU A 130 18.35 -2.87 2.44
C LEU A 130 19.79 -2.42 2.24
N ARG A 131 20.02 -1.24 1.66
CA ARG A 131 21.37 -0.64 1.57
C ARG A 131 21.97 -0.39 2.95
N GLY A 132 21.14 -0.08 3.96
CA GLY A 132 21.57 0.04 5.35
C GLY A 132 22.12 -1.26 5.95
N TYR A 133 21.79 -2.40 5.35
CA TYR A 133 22.33 -3.73 5.72
C TYR A 133 23.54 -4.14 4.86
N GLY A 134 23.93 -3.36 3.84
CA GLY A 134 25.05 -3.73 2.97
C GLY A 134 24.72 -4.78 1.90
N ILE A 135 23.44 -4.97 1.56
CA ILE A 135 23.03 -5.93 0.52
C ILE A 135 23.63 -5.54 -0.84
N ASP A 136 24.27 -6.50 -1.51
CA ASP A 136 24.86 -6.33 -2.85
C ASP A 136 23.77 -6.03 -3.91
N GLU A 137 24.14 -5.28 -4.93
CA GLU A 137 23.26 -4.92 -6.05
C GLU A 137 22.73 -6.17 -6.78
N ASN A 138 23.51 -7.25 -6.86
CA ASN A 138 23.09 -8.51 -7.48
C ASN A 138 22.03 -9.26 -6.66
N GLU A 139 21.95 -9.03 -5.35
CA GLU A 139 20.98 -9.62 -4.42
C GLU A 139 19.79 -8.70 -4.14
N MET A 140 19.88 -7.41 -4.48
CA MET A 140 18.88 -6.39 -4.16
C MET A 140 17.47 -6.79 -4.60
N ILE A 141 17.30 -7.34 -5.80
CA ILE A 141 15.99 -7.79 -6.29
C ILE A 141 15.43 -8.96 -5.46
N HIS A 142 16.27 -9.88 -5.01
CA HIS A 142 15.86 -10.98 -4.14
C HIS A 142 15.45 -10.47 -2.75
N ALA A 143 16.23 -9.54 -2.18
CA ALA A 143 15.94 -8.94 -0.89
C ALA A 143 14.66 -8.07 -0.92
N LEU A 144 14.48 -7.24 -1.96
CA LEU A 144 13.26 -6.44 -2.16
C LEU A 144 12.02 -7.32 -2.24
N ARG A 145 12.07 -8.39 -3.04
CA ARG A 145 10.95 -9.34 -3.16
C ARG A 145 10.67 -10.05 -1.84
N THR A 146 11.70 -10.41 -1.09
CA THR A 146 11.57 -11.04 0.22
C THR A 146 10.84 -10.11 1.19
N LEU A 147 11.33 -8.87 1.39
CA LEU A 147 10.66 -7.90 2.26
C LEU A 147 9.23 -7.63 1.83
N ARG A 148 9.01 -7.40 0.53
CA ARG A 148 7.68 -7.14 -0.01
C ARG A 148 6.73 -8.29 0.26
N CYS A 149 7.11 -9.53 -0.06
CA CYS A 149 6.28 -10.70 0.16
C CYS A 149 5.97 -10.90 1.65
N THR A 150 6.97 -10.73 2.52
CA THR A 150 6.81 -10.90 3.97
C THR A 150 5.82 -9.89 4.55
N PHE A 151 5.99 -8.60 4.29
CA PHE A 151 5.09 -7.57 4.83
C PHE A 151 3.71 -7.57 4.17
N HIS A 152 3.65 -7.78 2.86
CA HIS A 152 2.39 -7.97 2.14
C HIS A 152 1.60 -9.15 2.71
N GLY A 153 2.25 -10.32 2.80
CA GLY A 153 1.60 -11.54 3.28
C GLY A 153 1.10 -11.41 4.70
N PHE A 154 1.92 -10.91 5.62
CA PHE A 154 1.52 -10.70 7.00
C PHE A 154 0.33 -9.75 7.12
N ALA A 155 0.41 -8.57 6.50
CA ALA A 155 -0.61 -7.53 6.64
C ALA A 155 -1.93 -7.90 5.96
N THR A 156 -1.88 -8.58 4.81
CA THR A 156 -3.08 -9.06 4.12
C THR A 156 -3.76 -10.19 4.89
N LEU A 157 -3.01 -11.16 5.42
CA LEU A 157 -3.54 -12.19 6.32
C LEU A 157 -4.19 -11.56 7.55
N GLN A 158 -3.52 -10.60 8.20
CA GLN A 158 -4.10 -9.91 9.35
C GLN A 158 -5.41 -9.17 8.99
N SER A 159 -5.40 -8.42 7.89
CA SER A 159 -6.59 -7.65 7.47
C SER A 159 -7.79 -8.51 7.10
N SER A 160 -7.57 -9.80 6.86
CA SER A 160 -8.60 -10.79 6.53
C SER A 160 -8.95 -11.72 7.69
N ASP A 161 -8.58 -11.36 8.92
CA ASP A 161 -8.76 -12.18 10.13
C ASP A 161 -8.10 -13.56 10.01
N GLY A 162 -6.94 -13.64 9.34
CA GLY A 162 -6.22 -14.88 9.05
C GLY A 162 -5.44 -15.49 10.21
N PHE A 163 -5.40 -14.86 11.39
CA PHE A 163 -4.62 -15.30 12.56
C PHE A 163 -5.48 -15.85 13.70
N GLN A 164 -6.49 -16.67 13.37
CA GLN A 164 -7.54 -17.12 14.31
C GLN A 164 -7.08 -18.07 15.44
N TRP A 165 -5.83 -18.54 15.42
CA TRP A 165 -5.30 -19.53 16.37
C TRP A 165 -4.40 -18.93 17.47
N SER A 166 -4.19 -17.61 17.48
CA SER A 166 -3.40 -16.91 18.50
C SER A 166 -3.85 -15.46 18.66
N ASP A 167 -3.90 -14.95 19.88
CA ASP A 167 -4.52 -13.65 20.17
C ASP A 167 -3.62 -12.44 19.85
N ASP A 168 -2.29 -12.59 19.84
CA ASP A 168 -1.37 -11.45 19.67
C ASP A 168 -0.57 -11.52 18.35
N SER A 169 -1.11 -10.86 17.33
CA SER A 169 -0.40 -10.69 16.05
C SER A 169 0.75 -9.68 16.14
N ASP A 170 0.78 -8.80 17.13
CA ASP A 170 1.87 -7.82 17.30
C ASP A 170 3.15 -8.53 17.72
N ASP A 171 3.08 -9.45 18.67
CA ASP A 171 4.21 -10.29 19.10
C ASP A 171 4.82 -11.07 17.92
N SER A 172 3.97 -11.63 17.07
CA SER A 172 4.39 -12.36 15.86
C SER A 172 5.04 -11.44 14.84
N PHE A 173 4.53 -10.22 14.69
CA PHE A 173 5.08 -9.22 13.77
C PHE A 173 6.46 -8.73 14.24
N GLU A 174 6.63 -8.44 15.52
CA GLU A 174 7.93 -8.09 16.10
C GLU A 174 8.93 -9.23 15.95
N TRP A 175 8.51 -10.47 16.19
CA TRP A 175 9.36 -11.63 15.98
C TRP A 175 9.82 -11.74 14.52
N MET A 176 8.91 -11.52 13.57
CA MET A 176 9.22 -11.52 12.14
C MET A 176 10.20 -10.42 11.76
N ILE A 177 10.07 -9.21 12.31
CA ILE A 177 11.04 -8.12 12.09
C ILE A 177 12.42 -8.52 12.64
N ARG A 178 12.51 -9.07 13.86
CA ARG A 178 13.79 -9.55 14.42
C ARG A 178 14.41 -10.68 13.59
N PHE A 179 13.59 -11.56 13.02
CA PHE A 179 14.06 -12.61 12.12
C PHE A 179 14.67 -12.02 10.84
N LEU A 180 13.98 -11.07 10.20
CA LEU A 180 14.48 -10.37 9.01
C LEU A 180 15.76 -9.58 9.30
N ASP A 181 15.79 -8.84 10.42
CA ASP A 181 16.95 -8.04 10.84
C ASP A 181 18.23 -8.90 10.93
N ARG A 182 18.13 -10.05 11.59
CA ARG A 182 19.25 -11.00 11.70
C ARG A 182 19.67 -11.58 10.36
N GLY A 183 18.70 -12.04 9.55
CA GLY A 183 18.98 -12.62 8.24
C GLY A 183 19.63 -11.63 7.28
N LEU A 184 19.14 -10.39 7.23
CA LEU A 184 19.71 -9.32 6.41
C LEU A 184 21.11 -8.93 6.89
N GLY A 185 21.32 -8.85 8.21
CA GLY A 185 22.64 -8.57 8.79
C GLY A 185 23.68 -9.64 8.46
N GLU A 186 23.29 -10.92 8.46
CA GLU A 186 24.18 -12.02 8.07
C GLU A 186 24.51 -11.98 6.56
N ILE A 187 23.53 -11.72 5.70
CA ILE A 187 23.72 -11.66 4.24
C ILE A 187 24.66 -10.50 3.86
N GLY A 188 24.41 -9.29 4.36
CA GLY A 188 25.21 -8.11 3.99
C GLY A 188 26.58 -8.01 4.67
N SER A 189 26.94 -8.97 5.52
CA SER A 189 28.27 -9.08 6.11
C SER A 189 29.27 -9.88 5.26
N HIS A 190 28.81 -10.44 4.13
CA HIS A 190 29.60 -11.25 3.18
C HIS A 190 29.89 -10.50 1.89
#